data_AF-A0A537J7W1-F1
#
_entry.id   AF-A0A537J7W1-F1
#
_cell.length_a   1.000
_cell.length_b   1.000
_cell.length_c   1.000
_cell.angle_alpha   90.00
_cell.angle_beta   90.00
_cell.angle_gamma   90.00
#
_symmetry.space_group_name_H-M   'P 1'
#
loop_
_entity.id
_entity.type
_entity.pdbx_description
1 polymer ?
#
loop_
_entity_poly.entity_id
_entity_poly.type
_entity_poly.pdbx_seq_one_letter_code
_entity_poly.pdbx_strand_id
1 'polypeptide(L)'
;MREEDLRDERVYRLARADEWVWARARTMGVSRRRLLQLLAAGAVAVGAGRLSRGRRAAAAPADELIVKPTSPEFFIDFGSNKEMRWEVMYNRGYVVPNELFFVRDHSRTPRVDPGAWRLRVEGTGVARPQEFAYDEIVQMPSVSVLRFVECAGNGRSFYEAAYGKRAQGGQWKLGAIGVAEWTGVPLREVLNRAGLKPS
;
A
#
# COMPACT_ATOMS: atom_id res chain seq x y z
N MET A 1 -11.34 -0.23 -25.10
CA MET A 1 -12.04 -0.74 -23.90
C MET A 1 -13.39 -0.05 -23.85
N ARG A 2 -14.49 -0.80 -23.80
CA ARG A 2 -15.84 -0.25 -23.70
C ARG A 2 -16.17 0.01 -22.22
N GLU A 3 -17.11 0.90 -21.93
CA GLU A 3 -17.46 1.30 -20.56
C GLU A 3 -17.96 0.12 -19.69
N GLU A 4 -18.58 -0.86 -20.32
CA GLU A 4 -19.04 -2.11 -19.72
C GLU A 4 -17.87 -2.99 -19.22
N ASP A 5 -16.71 -2.93 -19.87
CA ASP A 5 -15.51 -3.70 -19.52
C ASP A 5 -14.84 -3.20 -18.23
N LEU A 6 -15.16 -1.98 -17.78
CA LEU A 6 -14.64 -1.38 -16.53
C LEU A 6 -15.35 -1.90 -15.27
N ARG A 7 -16.49 -2.59 -15.43
CA ARG A 7 -17.29 -3.12 -14.32
C ARG A 7 -16.87 -4.53 -13.89
N ASP A 8 -16.13 -5.27 -14.73
CA ASP A 8 -15.50 -6.54 -14.35
C ASP A 8 -14.05 -6.27 -13.90
N GLU A 9 -13.82 -6.45 -12.59
CA GLU A 9 -12.53 -6.18 -11.96
C GLU A 9 -11.38 -7.03 -12.55
N ARG A 10 -11.65 -8.23 -13.09
CA ARG A 10 -10.64 -9.08 -13.71
C ARG A 10 -10.22 -8.54 -15.08
N VAL A 11 -11.19 -8.11 -15.88
CA VAL A 11 -10.95 -7.51 -17.21
C VAL A 11 -10.20 -6.18 -17.06
N TYR A 12 -10.62 -5.35 -16.10
CA TYR A 12 -9.94 -4.12 -15.74
C TYR A 12 -8.49 -4.35 -15.30
N ARG A 13 -8.24 -5.36 -14.44
CA ARG A 13 -6.89 -5.70 -13.95
C ARG A 13 -5.98 -6.22 -15.08
N LEU A 14 -6.48 -7.08 -15.97
CA LEU A 14 -5.70 -7.61 -17.09
C LEU A 14 -5.32 -6.52 -18.10
N ALA A 15 -6.27 -5.67 -18.47
CA ALA A 15 -6.02 -4.60 -19.43
C ALA A 15 -5.01 -3.57 -18.89
N ARG A 16 -5.07 -3.24 -17.60
CA ARG A 16 -4.12 -2.33 -16.94
C ARG A 16 -2.74 -2.96 -16.71
N ALA A 17 -2.67 -4.27 -16.45
CA ALA A 17 -1.40 -4.98 -16.31
C ALA A 17 -0.61 -4.97 -17.63
N ASP A 18 -1.29 -5.19 -18.76
CA ASP A 18 -0.69 -5.08 -20.08
C ASP A 18 -0.21 -3.65 -20.36
N GLU A 19 -1.04 -2.64 -20.10
CA GLU A 19 -0.63 -1.22 -20.23
C GLU A 19 0.59 -0.87 -19.39
N TRP A 20 0.69 -1.41 -18.16
CA TRP A 20 1.80 -1.17 -17.25
C TRP A 20 3.10 -1.83 -17.72
N VAL A 21 3.04 -3.09 -18.16
CA VAL A 21 4.20 -3.80 -18.74
C VAL A 21 4.72 -3.06 -19.97
N TRP A 22 3.82 -2.58 -20.84
CA TRP A 22 4.20 -1.85 -22.05
C TRP A 22 4.63 -0.41 -21.80
N ALA A 23 4.14 0.25 -20.75
CA ALA A 23 4.62 1.56 -20.33
C ALA A 23 6.05 1.47 -19.78
N ARG A 24 6.34 0.46 -18.96
CA ARG A 24 7.67 0.22 -18.37
C ARG A 24 8.72 -0.25 -19.39
N ALA A 25 8.32 -1.05 -20.39
CA ALA A 25 9.21 -1.44 -21.48
C ALA A 25 9.56 -0.25 -22.41
N ARG A 26 8.59 0.66 -22.65
CA ARG A 26 8.80 1.86 -23.46
C ARG A 26 9.72 2.88 -22.79
N THR A 27 9.63 3.07 -21.48
CA THR A 27 10.55 3.96 -20.74
C THR A 27 11.98 3.43 -20.70
N MET A 28 12.19 2.13 -20.95
CA MET A 28 13.51 1.49 -21.04
C MET A 28 14.03 1.30 -22.48
N GLY A 29 13.30 1.76 -23.50
CA GLY A 29 13.72 1.67 -24.91
C GLY A 29 13.77 0.26 -25.49
N VAL A 30 13.11 -0.73 -24.87
CA VAL A 30 13.17 -2.14 -25.29
C VAL A 30 11.95 -2.49 -26.16
N SER A 31 12.19 -2.93 -27.40
CA SER A 31 11.12 -3.36 -28.30
C SER A 31 10.53 -4.72 -27.87
N ARG A 32 9.25 -4.96 -28.22
CA ARG A 32 8.51 -6.21 -27.92
C ARG A 32 9.27 -7.48 -28.30
N ARG A 33 9.95 -7.47 -29.45
CA ARG A 33 10.74 -8.62 -29.93
C ARG A 33 11.98 -8.86 -29.05
N ARG A 34 12.62 -7.79 -28.55
CA ARG A 34 13.82 -7.86 -27.70
C ARG A 34 13.50 -8.31 -26.27
N LEU A 35 12.32 -7.95 -25.74
CA LEU A 35 11.85 -8.41 -24.43
C LEU A 35 11.61 -9.93 -24.39
N LEU A 36 10.97 -10.48 -25.44
CA LEU A 36 10.74 -11.93 -25.55
C LEU A 36 12.05 -12.71 -25.72
N GLN A 37 13.04 -12.13 -26.40
CA GLN A 37 14.39 -12.72 -26.52
C GLN A 37 15.14 -12.74 -25.17
N LEU A 38 15.01 -11.69 -24.36
CA LEU A 38 15.64 -11.63 -23.03
C LEU A 38 15.01 -12.59 -22.02
N LEU A 39 13.68 -12.78 -22.07
CA LEU A 39 12.99 -13.74 -21.21
C LEU A 39 13.32 -15.20 -21.57
N ALA A 40 13.58 -15.50 -22.84
CA ALA A 40 14.06 -16.82 -23.27
C ALA A 40 15.52 -17.11 -22.88
N ALA A 41 16.32 -16.07 -22.60
CA ALA A 41 17.74 -16.19 -22.23
C ALA A 41 18.00 -16.08 -20.70
N GLY A 42 16.98 -15.82 -19.89
CA GLY A 42 17.11 -15.46 -18.47
C GLY A 42 17.10 -16.61 -17.47
N ALA A 43 17.31 -17.86 -17.90
CA ALA A 43 17.60 -18.96 -16.98
C ALA A 43 19.13 -19.03 -16.79
N VAL A 44 19.60 -18.57 -15.61
CA VAL A 44 20.91 -18.81 -14.94
C VAL A 44 21.51 -17.50 -14.42
N ALA A 45 21.42 -17.29 -13.10
CA ALA A 45 22.55 -17.01 -12.19
C ALA A 45 22.05 -16.50 -10.82
N VAL A 46 22.11 -17.37 -9.81
CA VAL A 46 22.12 -17.00 -8.39
C VAL A 46 23.58 -16.63 -8.03
N GLY A 47 23.79 -15.50 -7.35
CA GLY A 47 25.12 -15.08 -6.91
C GLY A 47 25.08 -14.08 -5.76
N ALA A 48 25.56 -14.54 -4.60
CA ALA A 48 25.56 -13.91 -3.28
C ALA A 48 26.09 -12.45 -3.22
N GLY A 49 25.40 -11.62 -2.44
CA GLY A 49 25.91 -10.34 -1.95
C GLY A 49 25.36 -10.05 -0.56
N ARG A 50 26.13 -10.33 0.50
CA ARG A 50 25.86 -9.86 1.86
C ARG A 50 26.16 -8.37 1.94
N LEU A 51 25.16 -7.56 2.30
CA LEU A 51 25.40 -6.25 2.91
C LEU A 51 24.43 -6.06 4.08
N SER A 52 24.93 -6.41 5.26
CA SER A 52 24.40 -5.91 6.53
C SER A 52 24.74 -4.42 6.64
N ARG A 53 23.72 -3.57 6.63
CA ARG A 53 23.82 -2.24 7.26
C ARG A 53 22.49 -1.93 7.93
N GLY A 54 22.35 -2.44 9.16
CA GLY A 54 21.27 -2.04 10.04
C GLY A 54 21.40 -0.54 10.32
N ARG A 55 20.59 0.28 9.65
CA ARG A 55 20.26 1.61 10.16
C ARG A 55 19.37 1.38 11.37
N ARG A 56 19.91 1.59 12.56
CA ARG A 56 19.07 1.85 13.73
C ARG A 56 18.26 3.09 13.40
N ALA A 57 16.95 2.91 13.23
CA ALA A 57 16.02 4.02 13.21
C ALA A 57 16.22 4.77 14.53
N ALA A 58 16.65 6.03 14.45
CA ALA A 58 16.67 6.89 15.62
C ALA A 58 15.24 6.93 16.18
N ALA A 59 15.09 6.70 17.48
CA ALA A 59 13.81 6.83 18.14
C ALA A 59 13.36 8.29 18.02
N ALA A 60 12.35 8.54 17.19
CA ALA A 60 11.69 9.83 17.13
C ALA A 60 11.18 10.23 18.54
N PRO A 61 11.20 11.52 18.91
CA PRO A 61 10.77 11.98 20.22
C PRO A 61 9.34 11.49 20.55
N ALA A 62 9.09 11.20 21.82
CA ALA A 62 7.87 10.54 22.31
C ALA A 62 6.57 11.36 22.15
N ASP A 63 6.65 12.59 21.65
CA ASP A 63 5.52 13.51 21.44
C ASP A 63 5.05 13.60 19.98
N GLU A 64 5.67 12.88 19.06
CA GLU A 64 5.25 12.88 17.65
C GLU A 64 4.03 11.99 17.45
N LEU A 65 2.89 12.57 17.05
CA LEU A 65 1.66 11.81 16.73
C LEU A 65 1.89 10.79 15.61
N ILE A 66 2.84 11.08 14.71
CA ILE A 66 3.16 10.32 13.51
C ILE A 66 4.67 10.07 13.50
N VAL A 67 5.12 8.80 13.42
CA VAL A 67 6.57 8.48 13.39
C VAL A 67 7.19 8.70 11.99
N LYS A 68 6.35 8.73 10.96
CA LYS A 68 6.77 8.97 9.58
C LYS A 68 7.20 10.44 9.41
N PRO A 69 8.38 10.73 8.83
CA PRO A 69 8.76 12.08 8.45
C PRO A 69 7.74 12.72 7.50
N THR A 70 7.22 13.89 7.87
CA THR A 70 6.11 14.55 7.17
C THR A 70 6.42 16.02 6.89
N SER A 71 7.48 16.25 6.11
CA SER A 71 7.93 17.61 5.73
C SER A 71 6.76 18.45 5.17
N PRO A 72 6.60 19.73 5.59
CA PRO A 72 5.59 20.64 5.03
C PRO A 72 5.72 20.87 3.52
N GLU A 73 6.89 20.60 2.94
CA GLU A 73 7.13 20.61 1.49
C GLU A 73 6.30 19.55 0.77
N PHE A 74 6.08 18.40 1.41
CA PHE A 74 5.38 17.26 0.80
C PHE A 74 3.96 17.07 1.33
N PHE A 75 3.63 17.66 2.48
CA PHE A 75 2.37 17.40 3.16
C PHE A 75 1.61 18.67 3.53
N ILE A 76 0.27 18.57 3.49
CA ILE A 76 -0.65 19.48 4.16
C ILE A 76 -0.99 18.85 5.52
N ASP A 77 -0.85 19.65 6.59
CA ASP A 77 -1.03 19.17 7.96
C ASP A 77 -2.50 19.25 8.42
N PHE A 78 -3.01 18.11 8.91
CA PHE A 78 -4.32 17.97 9.56
C PHE A 78 -4.19 17.32 10.96
N GLY A 79 -3.10 17.63 11.69
CA GLY A 79 -2.81 17.12 13.03
C GLY A 79 -2.26 15.70 13.00
N SER A 80 -3.04 14.73 13.49
CA SER A 80 -2.70 13.29 13.40
C SER A 80 -2.82 12.72 11.98
N ASN A 81 -3.03 13.57 10.98
CA ASN A 81 -3.19 13.17 9.58
C ASN A 81 -2.36 14.12 8.69
N LYS A 82 -1.86 13.61 7.56
CA LYS A 82 -1.00 14.32 6.63
C LYS A 82 -1.43 14.00 5.21
N GLU A 83 -1.90 15.01 4.48
CA GLU A 83 -2.27 14.88 3.08
C GLU A 83 -1.06 15.06 2.20
N MET A 84 -0.81 14.11 1.29
CA MET A 84 0.21 14.29 0.27
C MET A 84 -0.18 15.50 -0.60
N ARG A 85 0.71 16.47 -0.76
CA ARG A 85 0.50 17.54 -1.73
C ARG A 85 0.42 16.94 -3.13
N TRP A 86 -0.71 17.09 -3.82
CA TRP A 86 -0.95 16.42 -5.11
C TRP A 86 0.15 16.70 -6.14
N GLU A 87 0.64 17.93 -6.17
CA GLU A 87 1.70 18.41 -7.06
C GLU A 87 3.02 17.64 -6.92
N VAL A 88 3.28 17.02 -5.77
CA VAL A 88 4.54 16.31 -5.53
C VAL A 88 4.61 15.00 -6.31
N MET A 89 3.50 14.50 -6.85
CA MET A 89 3.50 13.31 -7.71
C MET A 89 3.81 13.61 -9.17
N TYR A 90 3.96 14.88 -9.55
CA TYR A 90 4.33 15.26 -10.91
C TYR A 90 5.64 14.54 -11.34
N ASN A 91 5.58 13.83 -12.46
CA ASN A 91 6.68 13.01 -13.00
C ASN A 91 7.23 11.90 -12.08
N ARG A 92 6.50 11.48 -11.03
CA ARG A 92 6.92 10.37 -10.13
C ARG A 92 6.33 9.01 -10.46
N GLY A 93 5.48 8.93 -11.48
CA GLY A 93 4.88 7.69 -11.97
C GLY A 93 3.62 7.27 -11.21
N TYR A 94 3.21 6.01 -11.39
CA TYR A 94 1.94 5.50 -10.88
C TYR A 94 1.99 5.08 -9.41
N VAL A 95 3.13 4.53 -8.95
CA VAL A 95 3.32 4.10 -7.56
C VAL A 95 3.78 5.30 -6.74
N VAL A 96 3.08 5.58 -5.63
CA VAL A 96 3.45 6.66 -4.71
C VAL A 96 4.60 6.17 -3.84
N PRO A 97 5.77 6.84 -3.84
CA PRO A 97 6.86 6.54 -2.92
C PRO A 97 6.38 6.55 -1.46
N ASN A 98 6.90 5.63 -0.63
CA ASN A 98 6.44 5.46 0.74
C ASN A 98 6.58 6.74 1.57
N GLU A 99 7.61 7.53 1.32
CA GLU A 99 7.88 8.82 1.94
C GLU A 99 6.85 9.90 1.57
N LEU A 100 6.12 9.75 0.46
CA LEU A 100 5.08 10.68 0.00
C LEU A 100 3.65 10.21 0.29
N PHE A 101 3.46 8.92 0.60
CA PHE A 101 2.13 8.35 0.87
C PHE A 101 1.40 9.10 2.00
N PHE A 102 0.13 9.45 1.82
CA PHE A 102 -0.63 10.18 2.84
C PHE A 102 -0.72 9.38 4.16
N VAL A 103 -0.92 10.09 5.28
CA VAL A 103 -1.09 9.48 6.61
C VAL A 103 -2.47 9.81 7.13
N ARG A 104 -3.26 8.81 7.52
CA ARG A 104 -4.55 8.99 8.18
C ARG A 104 -4.58 8.13 9.44
N ASP A 105 -4.36 8.78 10.59
CA ASP A 105 -4.38 8.11 11.88
C ASP A 105 -5.48 8.72 12.79
N HIS A 106 -6.28 7.87 13.42
CA HIS A 106 -7.23 8.28 14.46
C HIS A 106 -6.56 8.38 15.84
N SER A 107 -5.38 7.80 15.99
CA SER A 107 -4.60 7.72 17.23
C SER A 107 -3.13 8.02 16.93
N ARG A 108 -2.26 7.93 17.93
CA ARG A 108 -0.81 8.04 17.73
C ARG A 108 -0.27 6.78 17.05
N THR A 109 0.73 6.92 16.18
CA THR A 109 1.42 5.76 15.58
C THR A 109 2.06 4.91 16.70
N PRO A 110 1.70 3.62 16.84
CA PRO A 110 2.27 2.77 17.88
C PRO A 110 3.73 2.40 17.57
N ARG A 111 4.57 2.34 18.61
CA ARG A 111 5.89 1.69 18.55
C ARG A 111 5.73 0.23 18.93
N VAL A 112 6.02 -0.65 17.99
CA VAL A 112 5.82 -2.11 18.15
C VAL A 112 7.16 -2.80 18.19
N ASP A 113 7.37 -3.66 19.20
CA ASP A 113 8.46 -4.63 19.20
C ASP A 113 8.01 -5.91 18.46
N PRO A 114 8.63 -6.25 17.31
CA PRO A 114 8.26 -7.45 16.56
C PRO A 114 8.40 -8.76 17.35
N GLY A 115 9.34 -8.85 18.31
CA GLY A 115 9.55 -10.07 19.10
C GLY A 115 8.42 -10.33 20.11
N ALA A 116 7.83 -9.26 20.64
CA ALA A 116 6.70 -9.33 21.56
C ALA A 116 5.33 -9.27 20.85
N TRP A 117 5.29 -8.90 19.57
CA TRP A 117 4.04 -8.74 18.84
C TRP A 117 3.35 -10.08 18.55
N ARG A 118 2.02 -10.10 18.64
CA ARG A 118 1.18 -11.27 18.42
C ARG A 118 -0.10 -10.89 17.66
N LEU A 119 -0.47 -11.71 16.67
CA LEU A 119 -1.76 -11.64 15.98
C LEU A 119 -2.71 -12.66 16.58
N ARG A 120 -3.72 -12.21 17.31
CA ARG A 120 -4.79 -13.06 17.82
C ARG A 120 -5.96 -13.10 16.82
N VAL A 121 -6.32 -14.31 16.39
CA VAL A 121 -7.45 -14.60 15.51
C VAL A 121 -8.49 -15.35 16.33
N GLU A 122 -9.63 -14.72 16.59
CA GLU A 122 -10.68 -15.26 17.46
C GLU A 122 -12.08 -14.84 16.99
N GLY A 123 -13.11 -15.28 17.72
CA GLY A 123 -14.51 -14.99 17.43
C GLY A 123 -15.29 -16.21 16.96
N THR A 124 -16.61 -16.03 16.75
CA THR A 124 -17.53 -17.15 16.44
C THR A 124 -17.32 -17.74 15.05
N GLY A 125 -16.74 -16.97 14.12
CA GLY A 125 -16.47 -17.39 12.75
C GLY A 125 -15.30 -18.36 12.58
N VAL A 126 -14.51 -18.61 13.63
CA VAL A 126 -13.40 -19.58 13.60
C VAL A 126 -13.69 -20.76 14.51
N ALA A 127 -13.22 -21.94 14.14
CA ALA A 127 -13.38 -23.16 14.92
C ALA A 127 -12.41 -23.19 16.11
N ARG A 128 -11.20 -22.65 15.92
CA ARG A 128 -10.15 -22.64 16.94
C ARG A 128 -9.50 -21.26 16.95
N PRO A 129 -9.64 -20.48 18.04
CA PRO A 129 -8.82 -19.29 18.22
C PRO A 129 -7.33 -19.64 18.08
N GLN A 130 -6.58 -18.76 17.43
CA GLN A 130 -5.15 -18.92 17.18
C GLN A 130 -4.42 -17.63 17.50
N GLU A 131 -3.16 -17.76 17.88
CA GLU A 131 -2.25 -16.63 18.06
C GLU A 131 -0.99 -16.92 17.25
N PHE A 132 -0.53 -15.93 16.48
CA PHE A 132 0.66 -16.03 15.64
C PHE A 132 1.69 -14.98 16.04
N ALA A 133 2.94 -15.38 16.18
CA ALA A 133 4.07 -14.47 16.27
C ALA A 133 4.35 -13.80 14.92
N TYR A 134 5.07 -12.68 14.96
CA TYR A 134 5.38 -11.90 13.76
C TYR A 134 6.20 -12.71 12.74
N ASP A 135 7.18 -13.46 13.21
CA ASP A 135 8.06 -14.31 12.40
C ASP A 135 7.29 -15.46 11.73
N GLU A 136 6.31 -16.04 12.41
CA GLU A 136 5.41 -17.04 11.82
C GLU A 136 4.61 -16.47 10.66
N ILE A 137 4.06 -15.26 10.81
CA ILE A 137 3.29 -14.58 9.75
C ILE A 137 4.16 -14.31 8.52
N VAL A 138 5.35 -13.74 8.68
CA VAL A 138 6.20 -13.39 7.53
C VAL A 138 6.76 -14.60 6.78
N GLN A 139 6.73 -15.79 7.39
CA GLN A 139 7.10 -17.06 6.75
C GLN A 139 5.93 -17.71 5.99
N MET A 140 4.68 -17.26 6.17
CA MET A 140 3.53 -17.80 5.45
C MET A 140 3.55 -17.38 3.97
N PRO A 141 2.87 -18.14 3.08
CA PRO A 141 2.76 -17.80 1.66
C PRO A 141 2.23 -16.38 1.45
N SER A 142 3.05 -15.53 0.84
CA SER A 142 2.74 -14.13 0.59
C SER A 142 2.43 -13.88 -0.88
N VAL A 143 1.63 -12.84 -1.13
CA VAL A 143 1.32 -12.33 -2.48
C VAL A 143 1.59 -10.83 -2.54
N SER A 144 1.91 -10.33 -3.73
CA SER A 144 2.06 -8.90 -4.00
C SER A 144 0.91 -8.42 -4.90
N VAL A 145 0.26 -7.32 -4.52
CA VAL A 145 -0.84 -6.71 -5.29
C VAL A 145 -0.67 -5.21 -5.40
N LEU A 146 -0.82 -4.68 -6.62
CA LEU A 146 -0.81 -3.25 -6.86
C LEU A 146 -2.21 -2.66 -6.64
N ARG A 147 -2.41 -1.89 -5.57
CA ARG A 147 -3.71 -1.30 -5.22
C ARG A 147 -3.56 0.12 -4.69
N PHE A 148 -4.59 0.93 -4.94
CA PHE A 148 -4.73 2.20 -4.26
C PHE A 148 -5.41 2.01 -2.91
N VAL A 149 -5.05 2.87 -1.97
CA VAL A 149 -5.82 3.13 -0.76
C VAL A 149 -6.23 4.59 -0.82
N GLU A 150 -7.52 4.84 -0.63
CA GLU A 150 -8.11 6.17 -0.64
C GLU A 150 -8.86 6.41 0.67
N CYS A 151 -8.64 7.57 1.28
CA CYS A 151 -9.45 8.00 2.40
C CYS A 151 -10.87 8.28 1.91
N ALA A 152 -11.90 7.76 2.59
CA ALA A 152 -13.29 8.14 2.33
C ALA A 152 -13.56 9.66 2.49
N GLY A 153 -12.63 10.40 3.10
CA GLY A 153 -12.66 11.86 3.17
C GLY A 153 -11.95 12.59 2.05
N ASN A 154 -11.32 11.91 1.08
CA ASN A 154 -10.66 12.55 -0.05
C ASN A 154 -11.66 13.44 -0.81
N GLY A 155 -11.26 14.65 -1.16
CA GLY A 155 -12.10 15.66 -1.80
C GLY A 155 -13.10 16.38 -0.88
N ARG A 156 -13.09 16.12 0.44
CA ARG A 156 -14.05 16.71 1.38
C ARG A 156 -14.06 18.25 1.34
N SER A 157 -12.92 18.90 1.06
CA SER A 157 -12.86 20.36 0.95
C SER A 157 -13.75 20.94 -0.15
N PHE A 158 -14.11 20.15 -1.17
CA PHE A 158 -14.95 20.60 -2.28
C PHE A 158 -16.45 20.41 -2.03
N TYR A 159 -16.82 19.73 -0.93
CA TYR A 159 -18.21 19.42 -0.63
C TYR A 159 -19.06 20.69 -0.43
N GLU A 160 -18.50 21.73 0.19
CA GLU A 160 -19.18 23.00 0.39
C GLU A 160 -19.50 23.71 -0.93
N ALA A 161 -18.54 23.74 -1.86
CA ALA A 161 -18.75 24.32 -3.18
C ALA A 161 -19.77 23.51 -4.02
N ALA A 162 -19.76 22.18 -3.89
CA ALA A 162 -20.64 21.30 -4.66
C ALA A 162 -22.09 21.26 -4.13
N TYR A 163 -22.26 21.35 -2.80
CA TYR A 163 -23.55 21.07 -2.15
C TYR A 163 -24.03 22.20 -1.22
N GLY A 164 -23.33 23.34 -1.15
CA GLY A 164 -23.71 24.50 -0.35
C GLY A 164 -23.61 24.30 1.16
N LYS A 165 -22.97 23.20 1.62
CA LYS A 165 -22.81 22.88 3.04
C LYS A 165 -21.43 22.33 3.31
N ARG A 166 -20.75 22.84 4.33
CA ARG A 166 -19.47 22.28 4.78
C ARG A 166 -19.66 20.90 5.44
N ALA A 167 -18.95 19.90 4.94
CA ALA A 167 -18.91 18.57 5.55
C ALA A 167 -18.03 18.55 6.81
N GLN A 168 -18.41 17.78 7.82
CA GLN A 168 -17.62 17.61 9.05
C GLN A 168 -16.38 16.73 8.83
N GLY A 169 -15.33 16.96 9.64
CA GLY A 169 -14.07 16.22 9.59
C GLY A 169 -12.94 16.96 8.85
N GLY A 170 -11.79 16.29 8.70
CA GLY A 170 -10.61 16.85 8.01
C GLY A 170 -10.95 17.27 6.57
N GLN A 171 -10.64 18.51 6.21
CA GLN A 171 -10.98 19.10 4.91
C GLN A 171 -9.92 18.73 3.86
N TRP A 172 -9.80 17.44 3.58
CA TRP A 172 -8.87 16.91 2.58
C TRP A 172 -9.15 17.49 1.20
N LYS A 173 -8.09 17.83 0.47
CA LYS A 173 -8.16 18.12 -0.97
C LYS A 173 -8.09 16.80 -1.73
N LEU A 174 -7.17 16.62 -2.68
CA LEU A 174 -7.12 15.44 -3.56
C LEU A 174 -6.00 14.46 -3.23
N GLY A 175 -5.19 14.76 -2.22
CA GLY A 175 -4.00 14.00 -1.86
C GLY A 175 -4.20 12.90 -0.84
N ALA A 176 -5.43 12.60 -0.43
CA ALA A 176 -5.74 11.55 0.54
C ALA A 176 -5.90 10.18 -0.15
N ILE A 177 -5.01 9.89 -1.10
CA ILE A 177 -4.98 8.68 -1.91
C ILE A 177 -3.53 8.33 -2.25
N GLY A 178 -3.24 7.03 -2.33
CA GLY A 178 -1.95 6.57 -2.84
C GLY A 178 -2.02 5.15 -3.41
N VAL A 179 -1.29 4.91 -4.49
CA VAL A 179 -1.10 3.58 -5.08
C VAL A 179 0.20 2.99 -4.56
N ALA A 180 0.15 1.77 -4.05
CA ALA A 180 1.32 1.01 -3.64
C ALA A 180 1.23 -0.45 -4.09
N GLU A 181 2.38 -1.10 -4.14
CA GLU A 181 2.47 -2.56 -4.19
C GLU A 181 2.46 -3.09 -2.75
N TRP A 182 1.42 -3.85 -2.43
CA TRP A 182 1.19 -4.40 -1.10
C TRP A 182 1.62 -5.86 -1.11
N THR A 183 2.61 -6.20 -0.29
CA THR A 183 3.07 -7.58 -0.11
C THR A 183 2.69 -8.08 1.27
N GLY A 184 2.05 -9.24 1.34
CA GLY A 184 1.68 -9.86 2.60
C GLY A 184 0.94 -11.17 2.45
N VAL A 185 0.59 -11.76 3.59
CA VAL A 185 -0.15 -13.02 3.68
C VAL A 185 -1.62 -12.77 3.38
N PRO A 186 -2.25 -13.49 2.43
CA PRO A 186 -3.68 -13.39 2.21
C PRO A 186 -4.46 -13.70 3.49
N LEU A 187 -5.46 -12.88 3.86
CA LEU A 187 -6.25 -13.12 5.08
C LEU A 187 -6.87 -14.53 5.14
N ARG A 188 -7.29 -15.09 3.99
CA ARG A 188 -7.77 -16.47 3.89
C ARG A 188 -6.78 -17.49 4.45
N GLU A 189 -5.49 -17.27 4.26
CA GLU A 189 -4.42 -18.19 4.67
C GLU A 189 -4.32 -18.23 6.21
N VAL A 190 -4.44 -17.06 6.83
CA VAL A 190 -4.50 -16.90 8.29
C VAL A 190 -5.79 -17.50 8.86
N LEU A 191 -6.95 -17.19 8.28
CA LEU A 191 -8.24 -17.68 8.75
C LEU A 191 -8.40 -19.19 8.59
N ASN A 192 -7.87 -19.78 7.52
CA ASN A 192 -7.89 -21.23 7.32
C ASN A 192 -7.14 -21.98 8.43
N ARG A 193 -6.03 -21.43 8.94
CA ARG A 193 -5.31 -22.00 10.09
C ARG A 193 -6.15 -22.00 11.37
N ALA A 194 -6.93 -20.94 11.58
CA ALA A 194 -7.90 -20.85 12.67
C ALA A 194 -9.17 -21.71 12.44
N GLY A 195 -9.30 -22.36 11.27
CA GLY A 195 -10.46 -23.16 10.92
C GLY A 195 -11.69 -22.29 10.67
N LEU A 196 -11.61 -21.40 9.69
CA LEU A 196 -12.74 -20.58 9.22
C LEU A 196 -13.98 -21.45 8.98
N LYS A 197 -15.10 -21.10 9.61
CA LYS A 197 -16.38 -21.78 9.43
C LYS A 197 -17.05 -21.32 8.12
N PRO A 198 -17.79 -22.21 7.44
CA PRO A 198 -18.67 -21.80 6.35
C PRO A 198 -19.67 -20.75 6.82
N SER A 199 -19.96 -19.77 5.96
CA SER A 199 -20.99 -18.75 6.16
C SER A 199 -22.38 -19.27 5.79
#